data_AF-A0A959PVQ4-F1
#
_entry.id   AF-A0A959PVQ4-F1
#
_cell.length_a   1.000
_cell.length_b   1.000
_cell.length_c   1.000
_cell.angle_alpha   90.00
_cell.angle_beta   90.00
_cell.angle_gamma   90.00
#
_symmetry.space_group_name_H-M   'P 1'
#
loop_
_entity.id
_entity.type
_entity.pdbx_description
1 polymer ?
#
loop_
_entity_poly.entity_id
_entity_poly.type
_entity_poly.pdbx_seq_one_letter_code
_entity_poly.pdbx_strand_id
1 'polypeptide(L)'
;AGPIYQDTALYIAIALVVFTILFGTRNLDPNERHEGLIAAIAFESIFKLVAFLSVGVFVNYIVYNGFGDVFESGKVVPEIAKLYSFEAAGVEGSTWFWLTALSMLAILFLPRQFHVSVVENTNPDFLRKASWLFPLYLLLINLFVVPIALAGLIQYPNGLVEPDTFVLSLPLDLGKDYLALFVALGGFSAATSMVIIAVIALSIMISNNLVLPFLLRSQTITNPYVLDVSKRLLGIRRISIILVVLLAYGYFKSVGQGYTLVSIGLISFTAVAQFAPVILGGIFWKRATKIGAFWGLGLGF
;
A
#
# COMPACT_ATOMS: atom_id res chain seq x y z
N ALA A 1 -8.28 -23.79 -11.89
CA ALA A 1 -9.10 -23.06 -10.90
C ALA A 1 -9.76 -24.08 -9.99
N GLY A 2 -9.49 -24.04 -8.67
CA GLY A 2 -10.15 -24.91 -7.69
C GLY A 2 -11.61 -24.50 -7.45
N PRO A 3 -12.40 -25.34 -6.77
CA PRO A 3 -13.78 -25.04 -6.43
C PRO A 3 -13.89 -23.74 -5.60
N ILE A 4 -14.96 -22.97 -5.80
CA ILE A 4 -15.20 -21.65 -5.15
C ILE A 4 -15.09 -21.73 -3.62
N TYR A 5 -15.46 -22.87 -3.02
CA TYR A 5 -15.38 -23.11 -1.58
C TYR A 5 -13.96 -23.22 -1.00
N GLN A 6 -12.94 -23.36 -1.85
CA GLN A 6 -11.53 -23.36 -1.44
C GLN A 6 -10.85 -22.00 -1.68
N ASP A 7 -11.61 -20.99 -2.15
CA ASP A 7 -11.06 -19.67 -2.44
C ASP A 7 -11.03 -18.78 -1.21
N THR A 8 -10.00 -18.94 -0.38
CA THR A 8 -9.79 -18.12 0.83
C THR A 8 -9.77 -16.62 0.50
N ALA A 9 -9.25 -16.23 -0.66
CA ALA A 9 -9.18 -14.83 -1.07
C ALA A 9 -10.59 -14.24 -1.32
N LEU A 10 -11.52 -15.02 -1.86
CA LEU A 10 -12.91 -14.60 -2.02
C LEU A 10 -13.57 -14.35 -0.65
N TYR A 11 -13.37 -15.25 0.31
CA TYR A 11 -13.92 -15.10 1.67
C TYR A 11 -13.35 -13.86 2.38
N ILE A 12 -12.04 -13.62 2.25
CA ILE A 12 -11.40 -12.40 2.77
C ILE A 12 -11.98 -11.16 2.10
N ALA A 13 -12.17 -11.17 0.77
CA ALA A 13 -12.76 -10.04 0.05
C ALA A 13 -14.19 -9.74 0.52
N ILE A 14 -15.02 -10.76 0.72
CA ILE A 14 -16.38 -10.61 1.25
C ILE A 14 -16.35 -10.04 2.68
N ALA A 15 -15.50 -10.58 3.55
CA ALA A 15 -15.33 -10.09 4.91
C ALA A 15 -14.91 -8.61 4.93
N LEU A 16 -13.96 -8.22 4.06
CA LEU A 16 -13.51 -6.83 3.92
C LEU A 16 -14.63 -5.91 3.42
N VAL A 17 -15.45 -6.34 2.45
CA VAL A 17 -16.61 -5.57 2.00
C VAL A 17 -17.58 -5.34 3.14
N VAL A 18 -17.97 -6.40 3.85
CA VAL A 18 -18.93 -6.31 4.96
C VAL A 18 -18.39 -5.39 6.05
N PHE A 19 -17.14 -5.59 6.46
CA PHE A 19 -16.49 -4.76 7.46
C PHE A 19 -16.40 -3.29 7.02
N THR A 20 -15.96 -3.02 5.79
CA THR A 20 -15.83 -1.66 5.26
C THR A 20 -17.17 -0.96 5.15
N ILE A 21 -18.25 -1.66 4.79
CA ILE A 21 -19.60 -1.08 4.74
C ILE A 21 -20.09 -0.73 6.14
N LEU A 22 -19.95 -1.66 7.10
CA LEU A 22 -20.44 -1.49 8.47
C LEU A 22 -19.73 -0.35 9.21
N PHE A 23 -18.42 -0.21 9.03
CA PHE A 23 -17.61 0.76 9.76
C PHE A 23 -17.29 2.02 8.94
N GLY A 24 -17.08 1.89 7.63
CA GLY A 24 -16.61 2.99 6.76
C GLY A 24 -17.70 3.88 6.18
N THR A 25 -18.97 3.46 6.19
CA THR A 25 -20.07 4.26 5.62
C THR A 25 -21.02 4.86 6.67
N ARG A 26 -20.79 4.58 7.96
CA ARG A 26 -21.77 4.87 9.02
C ARG A 26 -21.88 6.36 9.38
N ASN A 27 -20.83 7.15 9.16
CA ASN A 27 -20.84 8.58 9.42
C ASN A 27 -20.87 9.35 8.09
N LEU A 28 -21.97 10.06 7.86
CA LEU A 28 -22.25 10.83 6.64
C LEU A 28 -21.76 12.28 6.73
N ASP A 29 -21.10 12.67 7.82
CA ASP A 29 -20.67 14.05 8.01
C ASP A 29 -19.27 14.25 7.44
N PRO A 30 -19.10 14.91 6.28
CA PRO A 30 -17.77 15.23 5.75
C PRO A 30 -16.97 16.19 6.64
N ASN A 31 -17.58 16.72 7.72
CA ASN A 31 -16.91 17.52 8.75
C ASN A 31 -16.56 16.75 10.04
N GLU A 32 -16.99 15.49 10.20
CA GLU A 32 -16.48 14.65 11.28
C GLU A 32 -15.06 14.20 10.91
N ARG A 33 -14.09 14.93 11.47
CA ARG A 33 -12.66 14.66 11.31
C ARG A 33 -12.36 13.28 11.89
N HIS A 34 -11.68 12.44 11.12
CA HIS A 34 -11.36 11.08 11.55
C HIS A 34 -10.10 11.04 12.44
N GLU A 35 -10.03 11.88 13.48
CA GLU A 35 -8.88 11.91 14.39
C GLU A 35 -8.62 10.53 15.03
N GLY A 36 -9.70 9.80 15.35
CA GLY A 36 -9.63 8.41 15.82
C GLY A 36 -9.06 7.43 14.78
N LEU A 37 -9.35 7.63 13.49
CA LEU A 37 -8.79 6.81 12.40
C LEU A 37 -7.29 7.05 12.26
N ILE A 38 -6.86 8.32 12.29
CA ILE A 38 -5.44 8.70 12.20
C ILE A 38 -4.67 8.14 13.41
N ALA A 39 -5.24 8.25 14.62
CA ALA A 39 -4.66 7.69 15.82
C ALA A 39 -4.54 6.16 15.76
N ALA A 40 -5.57 5.46 15.26
CA ALA A 40 -5.52 4.02 15.05
C ALA A 40 -4.41 3.62 14.06
N ILE A 41 -4.31 4.30 12.92
CA ILE A 41 -3.24 4.07 11.93
C ILE A 41 -1.85 4.29 12.55
N ALA A 42 -1.69 5.32 13.38
CA ALA A 42 -0.43 5.61 14.05
C ALA A 42 -0.06 4.49 15.04
N PHE A 43 -1.00 4.06 15.88
CA PHE A 43 -0.79 2.94 16.80
C PHE A 43 -0.41 1.66 16.06
N GLU A 44 -1.16 1.31 15.02
CA GLU A 44 -0.87 0.15 14.18
C GLU A 44 0.51 0.23 13.51
N SER A 45 0.93 1.42 13.08
CA SER A 45 2.25 1.61 12.47
C SER A 45 3.37 1.35 13.48
N ILE A 46 3.19 1.79 14.73
CA ILE A 46 4.13 1.45 15.83
C ILE A 46 4.13 -0.06 16.07
N PHE A 47 2.96 -0.69 16.13
CA PHE A 47 2.85 -2.13 16.32
C PHE A 47 3.57 -2.92 15.21
N LYS A 48 3.37 -2.54 13.94
CA LYS A 48 4.05 -3.12 12.76
C LYS A 48 5.56 -2.96 12.87
N LEU A 49 6.01 -1.77 13.24
CA LEU A 49 7.43 -1.49 13.40
C LEU A 49 8.04 -2.39 14.48
N VAL A 50 7.43 -2.45 15.67
CA VAL A 50 7.92 -3.30 16.77
C VAL A 50 7.92 -4.78 16.38
N ALA A 51 6.87 -5.26 15.71
CA ALA A 51 6.79 -6.63 15.22
C ALA A 51 7.93 -6.96 14.24
N PHE A 52 8.16 -6.08 13.25
CA PHE A 52 9.20 -6.27 12.25
C PHE A 52 10.61 -6.18 12.85
N LEU A 53 10.86 -5.19 13.72
CA LEU A 53 12.13 -5.06 14.43
C LEU A 53 12.42 -6.28 15.33
N SER A 54 11.39 -6.86 15.95
CA SER A 54 11.55 -8.04 16.80
C SER A 54 12.06 -9.26 16.02
N VAL A 55 11.54 -9.47 14.80
CA VAL A 55 12.07 -10.52 13.89
C VAL A 55 13.48 -10.19 13.45
N GLY A 56 13.73 -8.93 13.09
CA GLY A 56 15.05 -8.47 12.71
C GLY A 56 16.10 -8.75 13.77
N VAL A 57 15.81 -8.42 15.03
CA VAL A 57 16.66 -8.70 16.18
C VAL A 57 16.82 -10.21 16.41
N PHE A 58 15.72 -10.96 16.34
CA PHE A 58 15.76 -12.42 16.46
C PHE A 58 16.68 -13.06 15.42
N VAL A 59 16.50 -12.74 14.14
CA VAL A 59 17.35 -13.26 13.07
C VAL A 59 18.80 -12.85 13.30
N ASN A 60 19.09 -11.56 13.49
CA ASN A 60 20.47 -11.10 13.52
C ASN A 60 21.24 -11.49 14.77
N TYR A 61 20.60 -11.65 15.94
CA TYR A 61 21.31 -11.86 17.22
C TYR A 61 21.01 -13.18 17.92
N ILE A 62 19.93 -13.88 17.55
CA ILE A 62 19.58 -15.18 18.13
C ILE A 62 19.90 -16.31 17.15
N VAL A 63 19.62 -16.10 15.86
CA VAL A 63 19.97 -17.09 14.81
C VAL A 63 21.41 -16.92 14.37
N TYR A 64 21.87 -15.67 14.24
CA TYR A 64 23.22 -15.29 13.88
C TYR A 64 23.89 -14.48 15.01
N ASN A 65 25.21 -14.26 14.92
CA ASN A 65 26.00 -13.51 15.90
C ASN A 65 26.17 -12.02 15.54
N GLY A 66 25.12 -11.40 15.02
CA GLY A 66 25.05 -10.02 14.57
C GLY A 66 24.94 -9.87 13.06
N PHE A 67 24.84 -8.63 12.60
CA PHE A 67 24.73 -8.30 11.17
C PHE A 67 25.90 -8.87 10.34
N GLY A 68 27.13 -8.82 10.86
CA GLY A 68 28.31 -9.30 10.12
C GLY A 68 28.19 -10.78 9.75
N ASP A 69 27.73 -11.61 10.69
CA ASP A 69 27.64 -13.06 10.54
C ASP A 69 26.60 -13.47 9.47
N VAL A 70 25.45 -12.79 9.42
CA VAL A 70 24.44 -13.01 8.36
C VAL A 70 25.03 -12.73 6.97
N PHE A 71 25.75 -11.62 6.84
CA PHE A 71 26.33 -11.19 5.57
C PHE A 71 27.50 -12.09 5.15
N GLU A 72 28.32 -12.52 6.09
CA GLU A 72 29.41 -13.49 5.85
C GLU A 72 28.85 -14.84 5.41
N SER A 73 27.83 -15.34 6.09
CA SER A 73 27.13 -16.58 5.72
C SER A 73 26.55 -16.50 4.31
N GLY A 74 25.99 -15.36 3.91
CA GLY A 74 25.47 -15.15 2.56
C GLY A 74 26.54 -15.09 1.47
N LYS A 75 27.78 -14.68 1.78
CA LYS A 75 28.89 -14.66 0.81
C LYS A 75 29.38 -16.06 0.45
N VAL A 76 29.19 -17.03 1.32
CA VAL A 76 29.59 -18.43 1.08
C VAL A 76 28.70 -19.06 0.01
N VAL A 77 27.46 -18.60 -0.15
CA VAL A 77 26.51 -19.10 -1.15
C VAL A 77 26.69 -18.32 -2.46
N PRO A 78 27.15 -18.95 -3.57
CA PRO A 78 27.50 -18.23 -4.79
C PRO A 78 26.36 -17.42 -5.43
N GLU A 79 25.12 -17.88 -5.32
CA GLU A 79 23.96 -17.17 -5.86
C GLU A 79 23.63 -15.91 -5.05
N ILE A 80 23.74 -15.99 -3.72
CA ILE A 80 23.51 -14.86 -2.83
C ILE A 80 24.68 -13.87 -2.92
N ALA A 81 25.91 -14.36 -3.07
CA ALA A 81 27.12 -13.54 -3.23
C ALA A 81 27.01 -12.55 -4.41
N LYS A 82 26.31 -12.91 -5.49
CA LYS A 82 26.07 -12.02 -6.64
C LYS A 82 25.21 -10.80 -6.27
N LEU A 83 24.28 -10.95 -5.32
CA LEU A 83 23.34 -9.90 -4.91
C LEU A 83 24.02 -8.73 -4.16
N TYR A 84 25.27 -8.91 -3.70
CA TYR A 84 26.04 -7.85 -3.03
C TYR A 84 26.62 -6.82 -4.00
N SER A 85 26.54 -7.05 -5.31
CA SER A 85 27.00 -6.11 -6.34
C SER A 85 25.88 -5.81 -7.34
N PHE A 86 25.72 -4.52 -7.69
CA PHE A 86 24.72 -4.10 -8.67
C PHE A 86 24.92 -4.79 -10.04
N GLU A 87 26.18 -4.92 -10.46
CA GLU A 87 26.54 -5.54 -11.74
C GLU A 87 26.18 -7.03 -11.77
N ALA A 88 26.58 -7.82 -10.77
CA ALA A 88 26.28 -9.26 -10.76
C ALA A 88 24.80 -9.56 -10.43
N ALA A 89 24.08 -8.61 -9.82
CA ALA A 89 22.63 -8.67 -9.64
C ALA A 89 21.85 -8.28 -10.91
N GLY A 90 22.52 -7.84 -11.98
CA GLY A 90 21.88 -7.39 -13.22
C GLY A 90 21.08 -6.10 -13.07
N VAL A 91 21.38 -5.29 -12.05
CA VAL A 91 20.70 -4.01 -11.80
C VAL A 91 21.54 -2.89 -12.37
N GLU A 92 21.13 -2.39 -13.53
CA GLU A 92 21.75 -1.21 -14.13
C GLU A 92 21.49 0.05 -13.29
N GLY A 93 22.46 0.98 -13.28
CA GLY A 93 22.28 2.28 -12.61
C GLY A 93 21.08 3.08 -13.14
N SER A 94 20.73 2.89 -14.42
CA SER A 94 19.52 3.43 -15.07
C SER A 94 18.24 2.94 -14.37
N THR A 95 18.16 1.63 -14.08
CA THR A 95 17.03 1.00 -13.42
C THR A 95 16.88 1.52 -12.00
N TRP A 96 18.00 1.63 -11.26
CA TRP A 96 17.98 2.17 -9.89
C TRP A 96 17.51 3.63 -9.84
N PHE A 97 17.95 4.44 -10.80
CA PHE A 97 17.47 5.82 -10.94
C PHE A 97 15.96 5.87 -11.13
N TRP A 98 15.40 5.07 -12.05
CA TRP A 98 13.96 5.05 -12.31
C TRP A 98 13.16 4.48 -11.13
N LEU A 99 13.65 3.46 -10.44
CA LEU A 99 13.03 2.96 -9.21
C LEU A 99 12.93 4.04 -8.14
N THR A 100 14.01 4.81 -7.96
CA THR A 100 14.05 5.92 -7.01
C THR A 100 13.10 7.04 -7.42
N ALA A 101 13.10 7.42 -8.71
CA ALA A 101 12.21 8.45 -9.26
C ALA A 101 10.74 8.04 -9.12
N LEU A 102 10.37 6.83 -9.51
CA LEU A 102 9.01 6.29 -9.36
C LEU A 102 8.57 6.27 -7.90
N SER A 103 9.45 5.87 -6.99
CA SER A 103 9.15 5.86 -5.54
C SER A 103 8.90 7.29 -5.01
N MET A 104 9.69 8.27 -5.45
CA MET A 104 9.48 9.68 -5.11
C MET A 104 8.13 10.18 -5.62
N LEU A 105 7.79 9.91 -6.89
CA LEU A 105 6.50 10.31 -7.48
C LEU A 105 5.33 9.62 -6.78
N ALA A 106 5.47 8.34 -6.42
CA ALA A 106 4.43 7.61 -5.69
C ALA A 106 4.12 8.26 -4.33
N ILE A 107 5.14 8.65 -3.56
CA ILE A 107 4.93 9.32 -2.27
C ILE A 107 4.14 10.64 -2.44
N LEU A 108 4.42 11.39 -3.50
CA LEU A 108 3.79 12.70 -3.73
C LEU A 108 2.39 12.62 -4.34
N PHE A 109 2.17 11.69 -5.27
CA PHE A 109 0.98 11.67 -6.12
C PHE A 109 -0.01 10.54 -5.79
N LEU A 110 0.33 9.62 -4.88
CA LEU A 110 -0.64 8.62 -4.44
C LEU A 110 -1.84 9.32 -3.77
N PRO A 111 -3.07 9.05 -4.22
CA PRO A 111 -4.27 9.72 -3.69
C PRO A 111 -4.42 9.60 -2.17
N ARG A 112 -4.01 8.46 -1.60
CA ARG A 112 -4.00 8.24 -0.15
C ARG A 112 -3.02 9.16 0.57
N GLN A 113 -1.82 9.36 0.03
CA GLN A 113 -0.82 10.24 0.63
C GLN A 113 -1.30 11.69 0.60
N PHE A 114 -1.90 12.12 -0.51
CA PHE A 114 -2.54 13.43 -0.62
C PHE A 114 -3.67 13.60 0.39
N HIS A 115 -4.55 12.61 0.52
CA HIS A 115 -5.66 12.66 1.47
C HIS A 115 -5.16 12.83 2.91
N VAL A 116 -4.17 12.04 3.35
CA VAL A 116 -3.63 12.14 4.72
C VAL A 116 -2.87 13.45 4.94
N SER A 117 -2.07 13.90 3.96
CA SER A 117 -1.23 15.10 4.10
C SER A 117 -1.97 16.43 3.94
N VAL A 118 -3.09 16.44 3.20
CA VAL A 118 -3.82 17.67 2.85
C VAL A 118 -5.24 17.69 3.41
N VAL A 119 -6.00 16.61 3.24
CA VAL A 119 -7.43 16.60 3.62
C VAL A 119 -7.61 16.37 5.12
N GLU A 120 -6.84 15.44 5.69
CA GLU A 120 -6.91 15.07 7.11
C GLU A 120 -5.92 15.85 7.99
N ASN A 121 -5.01 16.62 7.38
CA ASN A 121 -4.02 17.38 8.13
C ASN A 121 -4.62 18.65 8.74
N THR A 122 -4.61 18.74 10.06
CA THR A 122 -5.16 19.89 10.80
C THR A 122 -4.15 21.02 11.01
N ASN A 123 -2.84 20.75 10.90
CA ASN A 123 -1.79 21.74 11.10
C ASN A 123 -0.69 21.61 10.04
N PRO A 124 -0.44 22.65 9.22
CA PRO A 124 0.67 22.67 8.27
C PRO A 124 2.03 22.31 8.86
N ASP A 125 2.28 22.62 10.15
CA ASP A 125 3.55 22.28 10.82
C ASP A 125 3.76 20.77 10.98
N PHE A 126 2.69 19.96 10.96
CA PHE A 126 2.82 18.51 10.97
C PHE A 126 3.49 17.98 9.71
N LEU A 127 3.37 18.66 8.57
CA LEU A 127 4.10 18.29 7.35
C LEU A 127 5.61 18.42 7.53
N ARG A 128 6.06 19.48 8.21
CA ARG A 128 7.48 19.69 8.51
C ARG A 128 8.04 18.65 9.47
N LYS A 129 7.24 18.15 10.41
CA LYS A 129 7.64 17.01 11.27
C LYS A 129 7.62 15.70 10.48
N ALA A 130 6.59 15.48 9.68
CA ALA A 130 6.42 14.27 8.87
C ALA A 130 7.55 14.11 7.85
N SER A 131 8.10 15.19 7.29
CA SER A 131 9.23 15.12 6.36
C SER A 131 10.49 14.48 6.95
N TRP A 132 10.62 14.42 8.29
CA TRP A 132 11.71 13.73 8.99
C TRP A 132 11.27 12.40 9.59
N LEU A 133 10.09 12.37 10.24
CA LEU A 133 9.59 11.14 10.88
C LEU A 133 9.25 10.05 9.86
N PHE A 134 8.76 10.41 8.67
CA PHE A 134 8.41 9.44 7.65
C PHE A 134 9.65 8.73 7.07
N PRO A 135 10.72 9.42 6.62
CA PRO A 135 11.96 8.75 6.26
C PRO A 135 12.59 7.95 7.41
N LEU A 136 12.54 8.46 8.65
CA LEU A 136 13.04 7.72 9.81
C LEU A 136 12.28 6.41 10.02
N TYR A 137 10.96 6.44 9.93
CA TYR A 137 10.12 5.25 10.00
C TYR A 137 10.48 4.25 8.90
N LEU A 138 10.62 4.72 7.65
CA LEU A 138 11.02 3.88 6.52
C LEU A 138 12.40 3.26 6.73
N LEU A 139 13.36 4.01 7.27
CA LEU A 139 14.67 3.50 7.60
C LEU A 139 14.59 2.40 8.66
N LEU A 140 13.87 2.64 9.75
CA LEU A 140 13.76 1.69 10.85
C LEU A 140 13.08 0.39 10.42
N ILE A 141 11.97 0.47 9.68
CA ILE A 141 11.28 -0.75 9.22
C ILE A 141 12.09 -1.50 8.16
N ASN A 142 12.91 -0.82 7.35
CA ASN A 142 13.75 -1.47 6.34
C ASN A 142 15.11 -1.94 6.87
N LEU A 143 15.51 -1.54 8.07
CA LEU A 143 16.83 -1.85 8.65
C LEU A 143 17.16 -3.34 8.62
N PHE A 144 16.16 -4.18 8.89
CA PHE A 144 16.33 -5.63 8.97
C PHE A 144 15.81 -6.40 7.75
N VAL A 145 15.28 -5.71 6.73
CA VAL A 145 14.74 -6.39 5.52
C VAL A 145 15.81 -7.21 4.82
N VAL A 146 16.98 -6.61 4.57
CA VAL A 146 18.09 -7.29 3.88
C VAL A 146 18.61 -8.50 4.70
N PRO A 147 18.95 -8.37 5.99
CA PRO A 147 19.35 -9.53 6.79
C PRO A 147 18.31 -10.65 6.83
N ILE A 148 17.02 -10.32 6.98
CA ILE A 148 15.94 -11.33 7.00
C ILE A 148 15.85 -12.04 5.65
N ALA A 149 15.97 -11.30 4.55
CA ALA A 149 15.96 -11.88 3.20
C ALA A 149 17.16 -12.81 2.99
N LEU A 150 18.37 -12.40 3.41
CA LEU A 150 19.57 -13.24 3.34
C LEU A 150 19.42 -14.53 4.16
N ALA A 151 18.97 -14.41 5.42
CA ALA A 151 18.71 -15.56 6.28
C ALA A 151 17.69 -16.52 5.65
N GLY A 152 16.62 -15.99 5.07
CA GLY A 152 15.62 -16.80 4.36
C GLY A 152 16.19 -17.52 3.14
N LEU A 153 16.98 -16.84 2.30
CA LEU A 153 17.62 -17.46 1.14
C LEU A 153 18.63 -18.56 1.53
N ILE A 154 19.34 -18.38 2.65
CA ILE A 154 20.26 -19.39 3.19
C ILE A 154 19.49 -20.59 3.76
N GLN A 155 18.42 -20.33 4.51
CA GLN A 155 17.61 -21.37 5.16
C GLN A 155 16.77 -22.19 4.16
N TYR A 156 16.34 -21.56 3.06
CA TYR A 156 15.44 -22.15 2.07
C TYR A 156 16.06 -22.17 0.65
N PRO A 157 17.18 -22.90 0.44
CA PRO A 157 17.90 -22.87 -0.84
C PRO A 157 17.11 -23.48 -2.00
N ASN A 158 16.11 -24.32 -1.71
CA ASN A 158 15.32 -25.03 -2.72
C ASN A 158 14.20 -24.16 -3.32
N GLY A 159 14.01 -22.92 -2.86
CA GLY A 159 12.99 -22.01 -3.38
C GLY A 159 11.55 -22.45 -3.12
N LEU A 160 11.32 -23.43 -2.23
CA LEU A 160 9.99 -23.94 -1.89
C LEU A 160 9.17 -22.94 -1.05
N VAL A 161 9.85 -22.03 -0.36
CA VAL A 161 9.23 -20.99 0.47
C VAL A 161 9.30 -19.68 -0.28
N GLU A 162 8.15 -19.01 -0.42
CA GLU A 162 8.04 -17.73 -1.10
C GLU A 162 8.81 -16.65 -0.32
N PRO A 163 9.71 -15.88 -0.97
CA PRO A 163 10.54 -14.88 -0.28
C PRO A 163 9.75 -13.81 0.49
N ASP A 164 8.56 -13.46 0.01
CA ASP A 164 7.65 -12.50 0.66
C ASP A 164 7.15 -13.01 2.02
N THR A 165 7.32 -14.31 2.32
CA THR A 165 6.89 -14.95 3.57
C THR A 165 8.00 -15.20 4.59
N PHE A 166 9.27 -14.92 4.26
CA PHE A 166 10.43 -15.22 5.14
C PHE A 166 10.34 -14.62 6.54
N VAL A 167 9.78 -13.42 6.64
CA VAL A 167 9.56 -12.72 7.92
C VAL A 167 8.67 -13.54 8.87
N LEU A 168 7.79 -14.38 8.32
CA LEU A 168 6.92 -15.30 9.07
C LEU A 168 7.48 -16.72 9.15
N SER A 169 8.06 -17.25 8.06
CA SER A 169 8.50 -18.65 8.00
C SER A 169 9.72 -18.92 8.88
N LEU A 170 10.69 -17.99 8.92
CA LEU A 170 11.90 -18.14 9.73
C LEU A 170 11.61 -18.37 11.22
N PRO A 171 10.81 -17.52 11.91
CA PRO A 171 10.49 -17.78 13.31
C PRO A 171 9.64 -19.04 13.51
N LEU A 172 8.77 -19.42 12.57
CA LEU A 172 7.98 -20.65 12.67
C LEU A 172 8.87 -21.90 12.62
N ASP A 173 9.75 -22.00 11.64
CA ASP A 173 10.60 -23.19 11.47
C ASP A 173 11.65 -23.32 12.60
N LEU A 174 12.03 -22.20 13.22
CA LEU A 174 12.92 -22.16 14.38
C LEU A 174 12.18 -22.31 15.72
N GLY A 175 10.90 -22.68 15.70
CA GLY A 175 10.09 -22.98 16.90
C GLY A 175 9.75 -21.77 17.77
N LYS A 176 9.69 -20.57 17.18
CA LYS A 176 9.33 -19.31 17.86
C LYS A 176 7.90 -18.89 17.51
N ASP A 177 6.94 -19.76 17.82
CA ASP A 177 5.51 -19.59 17.49
C ASP A 177 4.92 -18.27 17.98
N TYR A 178 5.30 -17.82 19.19
CA TYR A 178 4.83 -16.54 19.72
C TYR A 178 5.33 -15.33 18.92
N LEU A 179 6.57 -15.39 18.44
CA LEU A 179 7.14 -14.33 17.59
C LEU A 179 6.48 -14.34 16.21
N ALA A 180 6.30 -15.53 15.64
CA ALA A 180 5.57 -15.70 14.39
C ALA A 180 4.13 -15.18 14.49
N LEU A 181 3.41 -15.50 15.57
CA LEU A 181 2.07 -14.98 15.82
C LEU A 181 2.06 -13.46 15.95
N PHE A 182 3.00 -12.90 16.72
CA PHE A 182 3.11 -11.44 16.91
C PHE A 182 3.30 -10.71 15.56
N VAL A 183 4.11 -11.28 14.68
CA VAL A 183 4.41 -10.75 13.35
C VAL A 183 3.27 -10.96 12.37
N ALA A 184 2.61 -12.11 12.43
CA ALA A 184 1.40 -12.38 11.67
C ALA A 184 0.29 -11.37 12.01
N LEU A 185 0.11 -11.04 13.30
CA LEU A 185 -0.81 -9.98 13.73
C LEU A 185 -0.39 -8.61 13.17
N GLY A 186 0.91 -8.33 13.12
CA GLY A 186 1.45 -7.09 12.54
C GLY A 186 1.15 -6.99 11.03
N GLY A 187 1.43 -8.05 10.29
CA GLY A 187 1.14 -8.16 8.86
C GLY A 187 -0.37 -8.11 8.56
N PHE A 188 -1.18 -8.81 9.34
CA PHE A 188 -2.64 -8.82 9.19
C PHE A 188 -3.24 -7.43 9.45
N SER A 189 -2.81 -6.74 10.51
CA SER A 189 -3.17 -5.35 10.76
C SER A 189 -2.73 -4.43 9.61
N ALA A 190 -1.55 -4.66 9.02
CA ALA A 190 -1.08 -3.87 7.88
C ALA A 190 -1.97 -4.04 6.65
N ALA A 191 -2.30 -5.27 6.29
CA ALA A 191 -3.12 -5.57 5.13
C ALA A 191 -4.55 -5.06 5.28
N THR A 192 -5.21 -5.40 6.40
CA THR A 192 -6.64 -5.09 6.60
C THR A 192 -6.91 -3.58 6.64
N SER A 193 -6.21 -2.85 7.49
CA SER A 193 -6.42 -1.41 7.65
C SER A 193 -6.08 -0.64 6.39
N MET A 194 -5.01 -1.01 5.68
CA MET A 194 -4.65 -0.39 4.41
C MET A 194 -5.72 -0.58 3.34
N VAL A 195 -6.28 -1.79 3.21
CA VAL A 195 -7.35 -2.06 2.24
C VAL A 195 -8.62 -1.28 2.60
N ILE A 196 -9.04 -1.31 3.87
CA ILE A 196 -10.25 -0.60 4.32
C ILE A 196 -10.14 0.90 4.03
N ILE A 197 -9.05 1.54 4.43
CA ILE A 197 -8.84 2.98 4.23
C ILE A 197 -8.79 3.33 2.74
N ALA A 198 -8.09 2.55 1.92
CA ALA A 198 -7.99 2.78 0.49
C ALA A 198 -9.37 2.68 -0.19
N VAL A 199 -10.15 1.66 0.16
CA VAL A 199 -11.48 1.42 -0.40
C VAL A 199 -12.46 2.52 0.03
N ILE A 200 -12.40 2.99 1.29
CA ILE A 200 -13.19 4.13 1.76
C ILE A 200 -12.83 5.39 0.97
N ALA A 201 -11.55 5.74 0.90
CA ALA A 201 -11.09 6.93 0.19
C ALA A 201 -11.50 6.91 -1.29
N LEU A 202 -11.32 5.77 -1.97
CA LEU A 202 -11.77 5.59 -3.36
C LEU A 202 -13.29 5.72 -3.48
N SER A 203 -14.07 5.14 -2.56
CA SER A 203 -15.53 5.27 -2.60
C SER A 203 -16.01 6.71 -2.44
N ILE A 204 -15.34 7.50 -1.60
CA ILE A 204 -15.62 8.92 -1.40
C ILE A 204 -15.25 9.71 -2.66
N MET A 205 -14.08 9.47 -3.23
CA MET A 205 -13.62 10.12 -4.47
C MET A 205 -14.54 9.77 -5.66
N ILE A 206 -14.93 8.51 -5.82
CA ILE A 206 -15.87 8.09 -6.87
C ILE A 206 -17.23 8.76 -6.67
N SER A 207 -17.76 8.74 -5.45
CA SER A 207 -19.04 9.38 -5.12
C SER A 207 -19.00 10.89 -5.42
N ASN A 208 -17.98 11.59 -4.96
CA ASN A 208 -17.93 13.06 -4.98
C ASN A 208 -17.44 13.63 -6.33
N ASN A 209 -16.49 12.97 -7.00
CA ASN A 209 -15.83 13.51 -8.20
C ASN A 209 -16.36 12.91 -9.51
N LEU A 210 -16.95 11.70 -9.47
CA LEU A 210 -17.52 11.05 -10.66
C LEU A 210 -19.04 11.07 -10.64
N VAL A 211 -19.64 10.51 -9.58
CA VAL A 211 -21.08 10.24 -9.55
C VAL A 211 -21.91 11.50 -9.28
N LEU A 212 -21.53 12.31 -8.28
CA LEU A 212 -22.28 13.51 -7.92
C LEU A 212 -22.35 14.55 -9.06
N PRO A 213 -21.25 14.92 -9.75
CA PRO A 213 -21.32 15.87 -10.87
C PRO A 213 -22.17 15.33 -12.03
N PHE A 214 -22.11 14.03 -12.29
CA PHE A 214 -22.94 13.38 -13.30
C PHE A 214 -24.43 13.44 -12.96
N LEU A 215 -24.79 13.13 -11.71
CA LEU A 215 -26.18 13.21 -11.22
C LEU A 215 -26.74 14.63 -11.27
N LEU A 216 -25.93 15.64 -10.92
CA LEU A 216 -26.33 17.05 -10.99
C LEU A 216 -26.49 17.54 -12.44
N ARG A 217 -25.60 17.10 -13.36
CA ARG A 217 -25.67 17.47 -14.78
C ARG A 217 -26.86 16.83 -15.51
N SER A 218 -27.29 15.65 -15.07
CA SER A 218 -28.39 14.90 -15.69
C SER A 218 -29.79 15.50 -15.48
N GLN A 219 -29.92 16.64 -14.77
CA GLN A 219 -31.20 17.25 -14.37
C GLN A 219 -32.19 16.32 -13.63
N THR A 220 -31.78 15.10 -13.28
CA THR A 220 -32.56 14.11 -12.52
C THR A 220 -32.89 14.59 -11.11
N ILE A 221 -32.23 15.67 -10.65
CA ILE A 221 -32.51 16.37 -9.40
C ILE A 221 -33.11 17.74 -9.74
N THR A 222 -34.34 17.75 -10.23
CA THR A 222 -35.06 18.99 -10.59
C THR A 222 -35.76 19.64 -9.39
N ASN A 223 -35.69 19.04 -8.20
CA ASN A 223 -36.36 19.54 -7.01
C ASN A 223 -35.38 19.64 -5.81
N PRO A 224 -34.99 20.87 -5.40
CA PRO A 224 -34.08 21.12 -4.29
C PRO A 224 -34.59 20.66 -2.91
N TYR A 225 -35.85 20.22 -2.80
CA TYR A 225 -36.50 19.78 -1.56
C TYR A 225 -36.55 18.25 -1.36
N VAL A 226 -35.94 17.43 -2.23
CA VAL A 226 -35.93 15.97 -2.04
C VAL A 226 -34.86 15.57 -1.02
N LEU A 227 -35.30 15.55 0.24
CA LEU A 227 -34.77 14.77 1.35
C LEU A 227 -34.44 13.34 0.90
N ASP A 228 -33.20 13.11 0.43
CA ASP A 228 -32.42 11.86 0.54
C ASP A 228 -31.18 11.82 -0.37
N VAL A 229 -30.66 12.98 -0.80
CA VAL A 229 -29.35 13.05 -1.48
C VAL A 229 -28.27 12.35 -0.64
N SER A 230 -28.28 12.55 0.68
CA SER A 230 -27.35 11.87 1.61
C SER A 230 -27.53 10.34 1.65
N LYS A 231 -28.77 9.82 1.64
CA LYS A 231 -29.01 8.36 1.61
C LYS A 231 -28.68 7.73 0.25
N ARG A 232 -28.93 8.45 -0.86
CA ARG A 232 -28.52 8.02 -2.20
C ARG A 232 -26.99 8.00 -2.34
N LEU A 233 -26.31 9.03 -1.85
CA LEU A 233 -24.84 9.06 -1.78
C LEU A 233 -24.28 7.93 -0.92
N LEU A 234 -24.93 7.61 0.20
CA LEU A 234 -24.56 6.47 1.03
C LEU A 234 -24.67 5.14 0.26
N GLY A 235 -25.76 4.94 -0.48
CA GLY A 235 -25.95 3.77 -1.34
C GLY A 235 -24.89 3.67 -2.43
N ILE A 236 -24.57 4.80 -3.09
CA ILE A 236 -23.51 4.88 -4.10
C ILE A 236 -22.16 4.47 -3.51
N ARG A 237 -21.80 5.01 -2.34
CA ARG A 237 -20.53 4.65 -1.66
C ARG A 237 -20.45 3.15 -1.37
N ARG A 238 -21.53 2.54 -0.86
CA ARG A 238 -21.57 1.08 -0.61
C ARG A 238 -21.39 0.26 -1.89
N ILE A 239 -22.04 0.66 -2.98
CA ILE A 239 -21.88 0.01 -4.29
C ILE A 239 -20.45 0.20 -4.80
N SER A 240 -19.87 1.39 -4.67
CA SER A 240 -18.48 1.65 -5.03
C SER A 240 -17.50 0.79 -4.22
N ILE A 241 -17.72 0.61 -2.91
CA ILE A 241 -16.92 -0.29 -2.06
C ILE A 241 -16.97 -1.72 -2.61
N ILE A 242 -18.17 -2.24 -2.86
CA ILE A 242 -18.37 -3.60 -3.41
C ILE A 242 -17.63 -3.73 -4.75
N LEU A 243 -17.84 -2.78 -5.66
CA LEU A 243 -17.24 -2.80 -7.00
C LEU A 243 -15.71 -2.76 -6.93
N VAL A 244 -15.13 -1.87 -6.13
CA VAL A 244 -13.67 -1.72 -5.99
C VAL A 244 -13.06 -3.00 -5.42
N VAL A 245 -13.64 -3.60 -4.38
CA VAL A 245 -13.11 -4.84 -3.80
C VAL A 245 -13.26 -6.03 -4.76
N LEU A 246 -14.37 -6.12 -5.49
CA LEU A 246 -14.57 -7.16 -6.52
C LEU A 246 -13.56 -7.01 -7.67
N LEU A 247 -13.28 -5.78 -8.11
CA LEU A 247 -12.25 -5.51 -9.12
C LEU A 247 -10.86 -5.87 -8.60
N ALA A 248 -10.55 -5.54 -7.34
CA ALA A 248 -9.28 -5.91 -6.71
C ALA A 248 -9.11 -7.43 -6.60
N TYR A 249 -10.17 -8.15 -6.23
CA TYR A 249 -10.19 -9.61 -6.22
C TYR A 249 -10.03 -10.19 -7.64
N GLY A 250 -10.72 -9.63 -8.62
CA GLY A 250 -10.57 -10.00 -10.03
C GLY A 250 -9.12 -9.84 -10.52
N TYR A 251 -8.50 -8.72 -10.18
CA TYR A 251 -7.08 -8.44 -10.46
C TYR A 251 -6.14 -9.42 -9.75
N PHE A 252 -6.39 -9.71 -8.47
CA PHE A 252 -5.62 -10.70 -7.71
C PHE A 252 -5.64 -12.08 -8.38
N LYS A 253 -6.80 -12.53 -8.86
CA LYS A 253 -6.95 -13.84 -9.53
C LYS A 253 -6.37 -13.88 -10.94
N SER A 254 -6.47 -12.81 -11.71
CA SER A 254 -6.05 -12.79 -13.11
C SER A 254 -4.57 -12.44 -13.30
N VAL A 255 -4.07 -11.50 -12.50
CA VAL A 255 -2.71 -10.93 -12.64
C VAL A 255 -1.89 -11.20 -11.38
N GLY A 256 -2.46 -11.02 -10.19
CA GLY A 256 -1.73 -11.02 -8.92
C GLY A 256 -0.97 -12.32 -8.61
N GLN A 257 -1.46 -13.48 -9.04
CA GLN A 257 -0.79 -14.77 -8.78
C GLN A 257 0.50 -14.99 -9.58
N GLY A 258 0.73 -14.22 -10.64
CA GLY A 258 1.90 -14.37 -11.53
C GLY A 258 3.05 -13.42 -11.24
N TYR A 259 2.90 -12.48 -10.31
CA TYR A 259 3.87 -11.42 -10.03
C TYR A 259 4.17 -11.33 -8.54
N THR A 260 5.41 -10.96 -8.20
CA THR A 260 5.79 -10.68 -6.81
C THR A 260 5.10 -9.41 -6.30
N LEU A 261 5.01 -9.27 -4.97
CA LEU A 261 4.37 -8.11 -4.36
C LEU A 261 5.03 -6.78 -4.79
N VAL A 262 6.36 -6.78 -4.95
CA VAL A 262 7.12 -5.62 -5.42
C VAL A 262 6.75 -5.25 -6.85
N SER A 263 6.62 -6.22 -7.76
CA SER A 263 6.23 -5.95 -9.15
C SER A 263 4.86 -5.31 -9.27
N ILE A 264 3.88 -5.78 -8.49
CA ILE A 264 2.54 -5.18 -8.42
C ILE A 264 2.62 -3.71 -7.94
N GLY A 265 3.48 -3.45 -6.95
CA GLY A 265 3.76 -2.10 -6.46
C GLY A 265 4.37 -1.19 -7.53
N LEU A 266 5.37 -1.67 -8.28
CA LEU A 266 6.04 -0.90 -9.33
C LEU A 266 5.12 -0.58 -10.52
N ILE A 267 4.23 -1.50 -10.89
CA ILE A 267 3.20 -1.24 -11.91
C ILE A 267 2.30 -0.10 -11.42
N SER A 268 1.90 -0.13 -10.15
CA SER A 268 1.08 0.92 -9.54
C SER A 268 1.80 2.27 -9.47
N PHE A 269 3.10 2.27 -9.14
CA PHE A 269 3.91 3.50 -9.12
C PHE A 269 4.08 4.10 -10.50
N THR A 270 4.30 3.26 -11.52
CA THR A 270 4.36 3.68 -12.92
C THR A 270 3.03 4.31 -13.36
N ALA A 271 1.89 3.70 -13.01
CA ALA A 271 0.58 4.25 -13.33
C ALA A 271 0.35 5.62 -12.68
N VAL A 272 0.76 5.79 -11.41
CA VAL A 272 0.63 7.08 -10.70
C VAL A 272 1.59 8.14 -11.25
N ALA A 273 2.80 7.76 -11.66
CA ALA A 273 3.79 8.66 -12.24
C ALA A 273 3.27 9.36 -13.51
N GLN A 274 2.34 8.75 -14.25
CA GLN A 274 1.69 9.37 -15.43
C GLN A 274 0.92 10.65 -15.08
N PHE A 275 0.48 10.82 -13.83
CA PHE A 275 -0.19 12.06 -13.40
C PHE A 275 0.80 13.18 -13.08
N ALA A 276 2.08 12.87 -12.85
CA ALA A 276 3.07 13.84 -12.40
C ALA A 276 3.24 15.02 -13.37
N PRO A 277 3.34 14.84 -14.70
CA PRO A 277 3.53 15.97 -15.61
C PRO A 277 2.33 16.92 -15.63
N VAL A 278 1.08 16.41 -15.54
CA VAL A 278 -0.11 17.28 -15.44
C VAL A 278 -0.11 18.06 -14.14
N ILE A 279 0.17 17.40 -13.02
CA ILE A 279 0.08 18.05 -11.70
C ILE A 279 1.19 19.10 -11.57
N LEU A 280 2.43 18.75 -11.91
CA LEU A 280 3.56 19.68 -11.89
C LEU A 280 3.36 20.82 -12.90
N GLY A 281 2.90 20.52 -14.11
CA GLY A 281 2.56 21.52 -15.12
C GLY A 281 1.46 22.47 -14.63
N GLY A 282 0.42 21.95 -13.98
CA GLY A 282 -0.66 22.76 -13.43
C GLY A 282 -0.24 23.71 -12.29
N ILE A 283 0.76 23.32 -11.50
CA ILE A 283 1.27 24.14 -10.38
C ILE A 283 2.29 25.17 -10.87
N PHE A 284 3.26 24.76 -11.69
CA PHE A 284 4.42 25.60 -12.03
C PHE A 284 4.30 26.29 -13.40
N TRP A 285 3.54 25.73 -14.34
CA TRP A 285 3.46 26.25 -15.70
C TRP A 285 2.19 27.07 -15.92
N LYS A 286 2.33 28.41 -15.79
CA LYS A 286 1.22 29.36 -15.94
C LYS A 286 0.46 29.32 -17.28
N ARG A 287 1.04 28.74 -18.34
CA ARG A 287 0.42 28.61 -19.67
C ARG A 287 -0.21 27.23 -19.91
N ALA A 288 -0.16 26.33 -18.94
CA ALA A 288 -0.77 25.01 -19.06
C ALA A 288 -2.28 25.14 -19.29
N THR A 289 -2.81 24.38 -20.25
CA THR A 289 -4.24 24.38 -20.58
C THR A 289 -4.87 23.03 -20.26
N LYS A 290 -6.16 23.04 -19.92
CA LYS A 290 -6.94 21.82 -19.66
C LYS A 290 -6.89 20.84 -20.85
N ILE A 291 -6.95 21.37 -22.08
CA ILE A 291 -6.92 20.58 -23.31
C ILE A 291 -5.56 19.88 -23.47
N GLY A 292 -4.45 20.62 -23.27
CA GLY A 292 -3.11 20.04 -23.31
C GLY A 292 -2.91 18.94 -22.26
N ALA A 293 -3.44 19.13 -21.05
CA ALA A 293 -3.39 18.11 -20.00
C ALA A 293 -4.11 16.81 -20.38
N PHE A 294 -5.31 16.90 -20.98
CA PHE A 294 -6.05 15.72 -21.43
C PHE A 294 -5.35 14.99 -22.57
N TRP A 295 -4.83 15.71 -23.57
CA TRP A 295 -4.09 15.09 -24.66
C TRP A 295 -2.78 14.45 -24.18
N GLY A 296 -2.07 15.10 -23.25
CA GLY A 296 -0.87 14.54 -22.64
C GLY A 296 -1.15 13.22 -21.91
N LEU A 297 -2.18 13.18 -21.07
CA LEU A 297 -2.60 11.95 -20.40
C LEU A 297 -3.08 10.87 -21.38
N GLY A 298 -3.87 11.25 -22.39
CA GLY A 298 -4.45 10.31 -23.35
C GLY A 298 -3.42 9.66 -24.28
N LEU A 299 -2.33 10.37 -24.60
CA LEU A 299 -1.24 9.86 -25.45
C LEU A 299 -0.09 9.23 -24.65
N GLY A 300 -0.15 9.27 -23.31
CA GLY A 300 0.80 8.58 -22.43
C GLY A 300 2.02 9.39 -21.97
N PHE A 301 2.01 10.71 -22.19
CA PHE A 301 3.14 11.64 -22.07
C PHE A 301 4.34 11.35 -22.97
#